data_AF-A0A8H3GNW7-F1
#
_entry.id   AF-A0A8H3GNW7-F1
#
_cell.length_a   1.000
_cell.length_b   1.000
_cell.length_c   1.000
_cell.angle_alpha   90.00
_cell.angle_beta   90.00
_cell.angle_gamma   90.00
#
_symmetry.space_group_name_H-M   'P 1'
#
loop_
_entity.id
_entity.type
_entity.pdbx_description
1 polymer ?
#
loop_
_entity_poly.entity_id
_entity_poly.type
_entity_poly.pdbx_seq_one_letter_code
_entity_poly.pdbx_strand_id
1 'polypeptide(L)'
;DVTTCQPLDQALVEIWHCNATGQYSGFTTAQLDAPGGGNGTTPDGNSTMTFNGTAPTGTESMGAAPTGAGGGGMSSTGMTDQFTFLRGGWATNSEGIVEFKSIYPGYYTGRTVHIHTMVQTNYSVATNGSIVSHAGNLHHIGQLFFEDTLNDAIVTQGVYANTTQSRTYNTEDNILDSENADGYNAMASTELLGETEADGILAYITIGVDPTFVGSITSTNYVTADLEESSTSTTAAPSSTA
;
A
#
# COMPACT_ATOMS: atom_id res chain seq x y z
N ASP A 1 -15.06 9.94 6.40
CA ASP A 1 -16.06 8.98 6.90
C ASP A 1 -17.21 8.86 5.89
N VAL A 2 -17.51 7.66 5.39
CA VAL A 2 -18.58 7.40 4.40
C VAL A 2 -19.99 7.65 4.93
N THR A 3 -20.19 7.65 6.24
CA THR A 3 -21.51 7.86 6.86
C THR A 3 -21.77 9.33 7.14
N THR A 4 -20.76 10.05 7.64
CA THR A 4 -20.91 11.43 8.11
C THR A 4 -20.36 12.48 7.14
N CYS A 5 -19.62 12.05 6.12
CA CYS A 5 -18.85 12.90 5.21
C CYS A 5 -17.84 13.82 5.93
N GLN A 6 -17.53 13.55 7.20
CA GLN A 6 -16.55 14.33 7.95
C GLN A 6 -15.12 13.84 7.66
N PRO A 7 -14.14 14.74 7.76
CA PRO A 7 -12.73 14.39 7.79
C PRO A 7 -12.41 13.34 8.86
N LEU A 8 -11.47 12.46 8.56
CA LEU A 8 -10.85 11.60 9.57
C LEU A 8 -9.52 12.24 9.96
N ASP A 9 -9.48 12.88 11.13
CA ASP A 9 -8.26 13.45 11.72
C ASP A 9 -7.39 12.34 12.32
N GLN A 10 -6.07 12.48 12.22
CA GLN A 10 -5.08 11.56 12.77
C GLN A 10 -5.24 10.09 12.33
N ALA A 11 -5.87 9.85 11.18
CA ALA A 11 -5.86 8.55 10.54
C ALA A 11 -4.52 8.37 9.83
N LEU A 12 -3.83 7.26 10.08
CA LEU A 12 -2.63 6.92 9.34
C LEU A 12 -3.03 6.47 7.94
N VAL A 13 -2.51 7.16 6.93
CA VAL A 13 -2.54 6.70 5.55
C VAL A 13 -1.16 6.19 5.21
N GLU A 14 -1.06 4.96 4.73
CA GLU A 14 0.16 4.36 4.23
C GLU A 14 0.06 4.17 2.71
N ILE A 15 1.13 4.47 2.00
CA ILE A 15 1.26 4.20 0.57
C ILE A 15 2.50 3.37 0.27
N TRP A 16 2.40 2.52 -0.74
CA TRP A 16 3.55 1.84 -1.32
C TRP A 16 3.34 1.61 -2.82
N HIS A 17 4.42 1.66 -3.58
CA HIS A 17 4.38 1.37 -5.01
C HIS A 17 5.73 0.91 -5.53
N CYS A 18 5.73 0.33 -6.73
CA CYS A 18 6.95 -0.07 -7.41
C CYS A 18 7.76 1.15 -7.90
N ASN A 19 9.05 0.94 -8.12
CA ASN A 19 9.90 1.93 -8.78
C ASN A 19 9.58 2.05 -10.28
N ALA A 20 10.29 2.94 -10.97
CA ALA A 20 10.09 3.23 -12.39
C ALA A 20 10.16 2.00 -13.32
N THR A 21 10.82 0.92 -12.91
CA THR A 21 10.98 -0.33 -13.69
C THR A 21 10.20 -1.51 -13.11
N GLY A 22 9.25 -1.27 -12.21
CA GLY A 22 8.35 -2.31 -11.71
C GLY A 22 8.84 -3.10 -10.50
N GLN A 23 9.90 -2.68 -9.81
CA GLN A 23 10.42 -3.39 -8.63
C GLN A 23 9.90 -2.79 -7.33
N TYR A 24 9.54 -3.65 -6.38
CA TYR A 24 9.21 -3.27 -5.01
C TYR A 24 10.39 -3.41 -4.07
N SER A 25 10.51 -2.46 -3.14
CA SER A 25 11.42 -2.58 -2.01
C SER A 25 10.99 -3.73 -1.09
N GLY A 26 11.94 -4.48 -0.54
CA GLY A 26 11.71 -5.74 0.16
C GLY A 26 11.67 -6.96 -0.76
N PHE A 27 11.61 -6.77 -2.09
CA PHE A 27 11.42 -7.86 -3.07
C PHE A 27 12.23 -7.65 -4.36
N THR A 28 13.36 -6.95 -4.31
CA THR A 28 14.09 -6.53 -5.53
C THR A 28 14.68 -7.68 -6.35
N THR A 29 14.87 -8.84 -5.72
CA THR A 29 15.36 -10.08 -6.35
C THR A 29 14.29 -11.17 -6.49
N ALA A 30 13.05 -10.88 -6.10
CA ALA A 30 11.93 -11.79 -6.38
C ALA A 30 11.64 -11.79 -7.88
N GLN A 31 11.52 -12.96 -8.48
CA GLN A 31 11.24 -13.07 -9.91
C GLN A 31 9.78 -12.66 -10.17
N LEU A 32 9.56 -11.44 -10.65
CA LEU A 32 8.23 -10.92 -11.00
C LEU A 32 7.73 -11.45 -12.38
N ASP A 33 8.57 -12.21 -13.09
CA ASP A 33 8.37 -12.60 -14.49
C ASP A 33 7.43 -13.80 -14.71
N ALA A 34 6.62 -14.18 -13.71
CA ALA A 34 5.64 -15.26 -13.88
C ALA A 34 4.35 -14.70 -14.54
N PRO A 35 3.85 -15.30 -15.64
CA PRO A 35 2.53 -15.00 -16.15
C PRO A 35 1.52 -15.45 -15.09
N GLY A 36 0.92 -14.49 -14.38
CA GLY A 36 0.12 -14.77 -13.18
C GLY A 36 0.48 -13.92 -11.96
N GLY A 37 1.09 -12.75 -12.16
CA GLY A 37 1.18 -11.71 -11.14
C GLY A 37 2.14 -12.10 -10.03
N GLY A 38 3.39 -11.64 -10.13
CA GLY A 38 4.17 -11.34 -8.94
C GLY A 38 3.29 -10.41 -8.11
N ASN A 39 2.68 -10.99 -7.07
CA ASN A 39 1.67 -10.33 -6.27
C ASN A 39 2.42 -9.16 -5.61
N GLY A 40 2.19 -7.95 -6.13
CA GLY A 40 2.45 -6.67 -5.47
C GLY A 40 1.58 -6.64 -4.23
N THR A 41 1.94 -7.54 -3.33
CA THR A 41 1.30 -7.77 -2.07
C THR A 41 1.40 -6.45 -1.31
N THR A 42 0.64 -6.35 -0.23
CA THR A 42 0.95 -5.40 0.83
C THR A 42 2.47 -5.45 1.16
N PRO A 43 3.05 -4.61 2.03
CA PRO A 43 4.42 -4.81 2.54
C PRO A 43 4.77 -6.26 3.00
N ASP A 44 3.76 -7.12 3.01
CA ASP A 44 3.64 -8.41 3.58
C ASP A 44 3.20 -9.45 2.53
N GLY A 45 4.14 -9.99 1.74
CA GLY A 45 3.95 -11.16 0.86
C GLY A 45 3.51 -12.48 1.54
N ASN A 46 2.94 -12.38 2.75
CA ASN A 46 2.32 -13.45 3.52
C ASN A 46 1.25 -12.89 4.50
N SER A 47 0.65 -11.73 4.22
CA SER A 47 -0.29 -11.12 5.16
C SER A 47 -1.61 -11.86 5.21
N THR A 48 -1.94 -12.42 6.39
CA THR A 48 -3.32 -12.84 6.66
C THR A 48 -4.11 -11.66 7.18
N MET A 49 -5.16 -11.30 6.45
CA MET A 49 -6.11 -10.28 6.84
C MET A 49 -7.22 -10.94 7.65
N THR A 50 -7.50 -10.41 8.84
CA THR A 50 -8.66 -10.86 9.63
C THR A 50 -9.62 -9.69 9.80
N PHE A 51 -10.85 -9.88 9.36
CA PHE A 51 -11.92 -8.89 9.44
C PHE A 51 -12.94 -9.27 10.50
N ASN A 52 -13.36 -8.30 11.32
CA ASN A 52 -14.46 -8.49 12.24
C ASN A 52 -15.78 -8.07 11.57
N GLY A 53 -16.33 -8.92 10.72
CA GLY A 53 -17.56 -8.66 9.94
C GLY A 53 -17.34 -8.80 8.43
N THR A 54 -18.40 -8.53 7.65
CA THR A 54 -18.30 -8.37 6.19
C THR A 54 -17.53 -7.09 5.91
N ALA A 55 -16.54 -7.13 5.03
CA ALA A 55 -15.82 -5.92 4.68
C ALA A 55 -16.73 -5.00 3.84
N PRO A 56 -16.58 -3.67 3.95
CA PRO A 56 -17.32 -2.76 3.09
C PRO A 56 -17.03 -3.11 1.62
N THR A 57 -18.05 -3.09 0.78
CA THR A 57 -17.88 -3.21 -0.66
C THR A 57 -16.87 -2.15 -1.14
N GLY A 58 -15.91 -2.53 -1.99
CA GLY A 58 -14.78 -1.67 -2.38
C GLY A 58 -13.62 -1.56 -1.37
N THR A 59 -13.77 -2.08 -0.14
CA THR A 59 -12.64 -2.38 0.78
C THR A 59 -12.15 -3.83 0.61
N GLU A 60 -12.96 -4.66 -0.06
CA GLU A 60 -12.60 -6.00 -0.52
C GLU A 60 -11.79 -5.95 -1.82
N SER A 61 -10.80 -5.07 -1.91
CA SER A 61 -9.62 -5.42 -2.69
C SER A 61 -9.09 -6.67 -2.01
N MET A 62 -9.58 -7.84 -2.45
CA MET A 62 -8.97 -9.13 -2.22
C MET A 62 -7.49 -8.83 -2.32
N GLY A 63 -6.73 -9.09 -1.25
CA GLY A 63 -5.32 -8.79 -1.28
C GLY A 63 -4.69 -9.29 -2.60
N ALA A 64 -3.41 -9.14 -2.81
CA ALA A 64 -2.48 -9.90 -2.00
C ALA A 64 -2.90 -11.33 -1.52
N ALA A 65 -4.17 -11.77 -1.54
CA ALA A 65 -4.64 -13.13 -1.42
C ALA A 65 -4.77 -13.75 -2.82
N PRO A 66 -4.33 -15.01 -3.03
CA PRO A 66 -4.33 -15.62 -4.34
C PRO A 66 -5.77 -15.73 -4.84
N THR A 67 -6.12 -15.01 -5.91
CA THR A 67 -7.24 -15.43 -6.76
C THR A 67 -6.79 -16.68 -7.54
N GLY A 68 -6.67 -17.77 -6.81
CA GLY A 68 -6.63 -19.13 -7.30
C GLY A 68 -7.86 -19.83 -6.77
N ALA A 69 -9.03 -19.52 -7.34
CA ALA A 69 -10.11 -20.49 -7.38
C ALA A 69 -9.62 -21.64 -8.28
N GLY A 70 -8.83 -22.55 -7.69
CA GLY A 70 -8.16 -23.63 -8.40
C GLY A 70 -6.84 -23.97 -7.71
N GLY A 71 -6.82 -25.09 -7.00
CA GLY A 71 -5.70 -25.54 -6.18
C GLY A 71 -4.35 -25.49 -6.89
N GLY A 72 -3.44 -24.72 -6.30
CA GLY A 72 -2.02 -24.66 -6.63
C GLY A 72 -1.34 -23.70 -5.67
N GLY A 73 -0.78 -24.22 -4.57
CA GLY A 73 -0.14 -23.41 -3.54
C GLY A 73 1.04 -22.63 -4.11
N MET A 74 0.94 -21.30 -4.10
CA MET A 74 2.07 -20.42 -4.37
C MET A 74 2.77 -20.13 -3.03
N SER A 75 3.98 -20.68 -2.89
CA SER A 75 4.82 -20.52 -1.71
C SER A 75 5.13 -19.04 -1.48
N SER A 76 4.74 -18.51 -0.31
CA SER A 76 5.15 -17.19 0.18
C SER A 76 6.67 -17.05 0.11
N THR A 77 7.18 -16.04 -0.59
CA THR A 77 8.60 -15.70 -0.55
C THR A 77 8.77 -14.65 0.53
N GLY A 78 9.59 -14.93 1.55
CA GLY A 78 9.98 -13.91 2.52
C GLY A 78 10.65 -12.72 1.81
N MET A 79 10.70 -11.55 2.46
CA MET A 79 11.41 -10.40 1.88
C MET A 79 12.80 -10.82 1.40
N THR A 80 13.15 -10.39 0.20
CA THR A 80 14.45 -10.72 -0.40
C THR A 80 15.53 -9.69 -0.06
N ASP A 81 15.14 -8.53 0.48
CA ASP A 81 16.01 -7.47 0.97
C ASP A 81 15.33 -6.66 2.10
N GLN A 82 16.00 -5.62 2.60
CA GLN A 82 15.48 -4.74 3.67
C GLN A 82 15.27 -3.31 3.16
N PHE A 83 15.18 -3.10 1.85
CA PHE A 83 14.91 -1.78 1.31
C PHE A 83 13.50 -1.34 1.65
N THR A 84 13.32 -0.03 1.81
CA THR A 84 12.04 0.60 2.13
C THR A 84 11.70 1.76 1.20
N PHE A 85 12.42 1.89 0.07
CA PHE A 85 12.11 2.95 -0.90
C PHE A 85 10.64 2.87 -1.35
N LEU A 86 10.05 4.03 -1.61
CA LEU A 86 8.68 4.16 -2.13
C LEU A 86 7.62 3.50 -1.24
N ARG A 87 7.89 3.46 0.07
CA ARG A 87 6.95 3.11 1.14
C ARG A 87 6.94 4.23 2.15
N GLY A 88 5.78 4.57 2.68
CA GLY A 88 5.67 5.58 3.72
C GLY A 88 4.25 5.70 4.22
N GLY A 89 4.11 6.28 5.41
CA GLY A 89 2.81 6.62 5.95
C GLY A 89 2.87 7.89 6.76
N TRP A 90 1.75 8.59 6.82
CA TRP A 90 1.62 9.78 7.63
C TRP A 90 0.18 9.98 8.09
N ALA A 91 0.03 10.65 9.23
CA ALA A 91 -1.26 10.98 9.78
C ALA A 91 -1.94 12.06 8.92
N THR A 92 -3.24 11.90 8.67
CA THR A 92 -4.07 12.99 8.16
C THR A 92 -4.12 14.14 9.16
N ASN A 93 -4.22 15.36 8.65
CA ASN A 93 -4.43 16.55 9.46
C ASN A 93 -5.92 16.69 9.89
N SER A 94 -6.26 17.79 10.55
CA SER A 94 -7.63 18.09 11.02
C SER A 94 -8.66 18.23 9.90
N GLU A 95 -8.22 18.41 8.65
CA GLU A 95 -9.06 18.44 7.46
C GLU A 95 -9.14 17.08 6.76
N GLY A 96 -8.51 16.04 7.31
CA GLY A 96 -8.49 14.68 6.76
C GLY A 96 -7.55 14.52 5.58
N ILE A 97 -6.61 15.45 5.41
CA ILE A 97 -5.68 15.52 4.28
C ILE A 97 -4.32 15.01 4.70
N VAL A 98 -3.70 14.24 3.81
CA VAL A 98 -2.31 13.82 3.87
C VAL A 98 -1.67 14.02 2.50
N GLU A 99 -0.42 14.44 2.47
CA GLU A 99 0.32 14.68 1.23
C GLU A 99 1.60 13.86 1.22
N PHE A 100 1.88 13.22 0.09
CA PHE A 100 3.10 12.46 -0.14
C PHE A 100 3.86 13.03 -1.33
N LYS A 101 5.17 13.16 -1.19
CA LYS A 101 6.07 13.42 -2.31
C LYS A 101 6.74 12.12 -2.71
N SER A 102 6.45 11.65 -3.91
CA SER A 102 7.06 10.44 -4.48
C SER A 102 7.43 10.65 -5.96
N ILE A 103 8.01 9.62 -6.57
CA ILE A 103 8.07 9.51 -8.04
C ILE A 103 6.75 8.94 -8.57
N TYR A 104 6.48 9.11 -9.86
CA TYR A 104 5.39 8.39 -10.51
C TYR A 104 5.69 6.88 -10.51
N PRO A 105 4.72 6.00 -10.19
CA PRO A 105 4.95 4.55 -10.17
C PRO A 105 5.25 4.00 -11.58
N GLY A 106 6.07 2.94 -11.65
CA GLY A 106 6.20 2.13 -12.85
C GLY A 106 5.08 1.09 -12.96
N TYR A 107 5.34 0.02 -13.70
CA TYR A 107 4.45 -1.14 -13.82
C TYR A 107 5.24 -2.44 -13.88
N TYR A 108 4.56 -3.55 -13.63
CA TYR A 108 5.10 -4.91 -13.77
C TYR A 108 4.09 -5.79 -14.50
N THR A 109 4.56 -6.88 -15.10
CA THR A 109 3.75 -7.72 -15.99
C THR A 109 2.46 -8.19 -15.31
N GLY A 110 1.32 -7.90 -15.94
CA GLY A 110 0.00 -8.31 -15.48
C GLY A 110 -0.73 -7.28 -14.61
N ARG A 111 -0.13 -6.12 -14.34
CA ARG A 111 -0.77 -5.01 -13.60
C ARG A 111 -0.56 -3.67 -14.30
N THR A 112 -1.59 -2.84 -14.33
CA THR A 112 -1.46 -1.43 -14.79
C THR A 112 -0.72 -0.58 -13.75
N VAL A 113 -0.40 0.66 -14.07
CA VAL A 113 0.28 1.60 -13.16
C VAL A 113 -0.60 1.91 -11.95
N HIS A 114 -0.09 1.69 -10.74
CA HIS A 114 -0.85 1.91 -9.49
C HIS A 114 0.02 2.30 -8.29
N ILE A 115 -0.61 2.91 -7.29
CA ILE A 115 -0.10 3.09 -5.94
C ILE A 115 -1.03 2.39 -4.97
N HIS A 116 -0.53 1.55 -4.09
CA HIS A 116 -1.35 0.99 -3.03
C HIS A 116 -1.57 2.00 -1.91
N THR A 117 -2.71 1.90 -1.23
CA THR A 117 -3.05 2.69 -0.05
C THR A 117 -3.66 1.84 1.04
N MET A 118 -3.45 2.25 2.28
CA MET A 118 -4.07 1.68 3.46
C MET A 118 -4.40 2.79 4.46
N VAL A 119 -5.56 2.68 5.11
CA VAL A 119 -6.00 3.65 6.13
C VAL A 119 -6.24 2.95 7.46
N GLN A 120 -5.59 3.44 8.51
CA GLN A 120 -5.64 2.87 9.85
C GLN A 120 -5.87 3.94 10.94
N THR A 121 -6.46 3.54 12.06
CA THR A 121 -6.44 4.31 13.32
C THR A 121 -5.77 3.50 14.42
N ASN A 122 -5.53 4.10 15.60
CA ASN A 122 -4.92 3.42 16.75
C ASN A 122 -3.57 2.73 16.43
N TYR A 123 -2.84 3.25 15.45
CA TYR A 123 -1.52 2.76 15.07
C TYR A 123 -0.48 3.18 16.11
N SER A 124 0.67 2.50 16.10
CA SER A 124 1.81 2.82 16.97
C SER A 124 3.01 3.27 16.15
N VAL A 125 3.82 4.14 16.73
CA VAL A 125 5.11 4.56 16.17
C VAL A 125 6.19 4.13 17.15
N ALA A 126 7.18 3.40 16.65
CA ALA A 126 8.32 2.95 17.43
C ALA A 126 9.21 4.14 17.83
N THR A 127 10.07 3.95 18.83
CA THR A 127 10.99 5.00 19.33
C THR A 127 11.91 5.58 18.25
N ASN A 128 12.25 4.76 17.24
CA ASN A 128 13.07 5.19 16.10
C ASN A 128 12.29 5.95 15.01
N GLY A 129 11.00 6.21 15.22
CA GLY A 129 10.11 6.90 14.28
C GLY A 129 9.46 6.00 13.23
N SER A 130 9.73 4.69 13.23
CA SER A 130 9.09 3.75 12.30
C SER A 130 7.65 3.49 12.68
N ILE A 131 6.78 3.36 11.68
CA ILE A 131 5.38 2.99 11.87
C ILE A 131 5.29 1.50 12.15
N VAL A 132 4.58 1.13 13.22
CA VAL A 132 4.24 -0.26 13.55
C VAL A 132 2.89 -0.57 12.91
N SER A 133 2.91 -0.76 11.58
CA SER A 133 1.68 -0.81 10.75
C SER A 133 0.68 -1.87 11.25
N HIS A 134 1.16 -3.04 11.68
CA HIS A 134 0.32 -4.14 12.19
C HIS A 134 -0.30 -3.90 13.58
N ALA A 135 0.04 -2.79 14.26
CA ALA A 135 -0.58 -2.43 15.54
C ALA A 135 -1.90 -1.64 15.36
N GLY A 136 -2.19 -1.15 14.15
CA GLY A 136 -3.36 -0.33 13.88
C GLY A 136 -4.66 -1.11 13.72
N ASN A 137 -5.76 -0.39 13.87
CA ASN A 137 -7.08 -0.80 13.40
C ASN A 137 -7.19 -0.46 11.92
N LEU A 138 -7.27 -1.48 11.07
CA LEU A 138 -7.42 -1.29 9.63
C LEU A 138 -8.86 -0.90 9.29
N HIS A 139 -9.02 0.17 8.51
CA HIS A 139 -10.32 0.63 8.02
C HIS A 139 -10.47 0.50 6.50
N HIS A 140 -9.38 0.59 5.75
CA HIS A 140 -9.46 0.56 4.29
C HIS A 140 -8.14 0.07 3.67
N ILE A 141 -8.25 -0.71 2.59
CA ILE A 141 -7.16 -1.02 1.66
C ILE A 141 -7.70 -0.82 0.26
N GLY A 142 -6.89 -0.20 -0.60
CA GLY A 142 -7.21 -0.04 -2.00
C GLY A 142 -5.98 0.31 -2.82
N GLN A 143 -6.19 0.64 -4.08
CA GLN A 143 -5.17 1.14 -4.98
C GLN A 143 -5.65 2.43 -5.64
N LEU A 144 -4.68 3.25 -6.03
CA LEU A 144 -4.87 4.46 -6.82
C LEU A 144 -4.34 4.16 -8.21
N PHE A 145 -5.16 4.42 -9.21
CA PHE A 145 -4.84 4.22 -10.61
C PHE A 145 -4.84 5.55 -11.36
N PHE A 146 -4.26 5.54 -12.55
CA PHE A 146 -4.04 6.75 -13.34
C PHE A 146 -4.42 6.52 -14.79
N GLU A 147 -4.83 7.59 -15.47
CA GLU A 147 -5.26 7.53 -16.86
C GLU A 147 -4.15 7.01 -17.79
N ASP A 148 -4.51 6.13 -18.71
CA ASP A 148 -3.53 5.51 -19.61
C ASP A 148 -2.81 6.53 -20.49
N THR A 149 -3.46 7.64 -20.83
CA THR A 149 -2.79 8.74 -21.56
C THR A 149 -1.61 9.32 -20.78
N LEU A 150 -1.74 9.51 -19.48
CA LEU A 150 -0.65 10.00 -18.62
C LEU A 150 0.40 8.90 -18.41
N ASN A 151 -0.05 7.66 -18.19
CA ASN A 151 0.85 6.52 -18.04
C ASN A 151 1.76 6.38 -19.27
N ASP A 152 1.19 6.39 -20.47
CA ASP A 152 1.93 6.23 -21.72
C ASP A 152 2.92 7.37 -21.96
N ALA A 153 2.54 8.60 -21.60
CA ALA A 153 3.45 9.75 -21.65
C ALA A 153 4.66 9.55 -20.74
N ILE A 154 4.49 9.02 -19.52
CA ILE A 154 5.57 8.89 -18.53
C ILE A 154 6.43 7.65 -18.78
N VAL A 155 5.82 6.48 -19.05
CA VAL A 155 6.56 5.21 -19.12
C VAL A 155 7.50 5.11 -20.32
N THR A 156 7.35 6.03 -21.29
CA THR A 156 8.24 6.16 -22.44
C THR A 156 9.44 7.08 -22.20
N GLN A 157 9.57 7.66 -21.00
CA GLN A 157 10.62 8.63 -20.67
C GLN A 157 11.74 8.03 -19.79
N GLY A 158 12.97 8.49 -20.03
CA GLY A 158 14.11 8.31 -19.12
C GLY A 158 14.29 6.88 -18.60
N VAL A 159 14.33 6.74 -17.27
CA VAL A 159 14.51 5.44 -16.60
C VAL A 159 13.30 4.52 -16.70
N TYR A 160 12.10 5.06 -16.92
CA TYR A 160 10.89 4.25 -17.07
C TYR A 160 10.93 3.41 -18.35
N ALA A 161 11.47 3.99 -19.43
CA ALA A 161 11.63 3.30 -20.71
C ALA A 161 12.60 2.10 -20.67
N ASN A 162 13.35 1.92 -19.59
CA ASN A 162 14.28 0.79 -19.40
C ASN A 162 13.63 -0.46 -18.81
N THR A 163 12.32 -0.43 -18.53
CA THR A 163 11.60 -1.61 -18.04
C THR A 163 11.62 -2.75 -19.07
N THR A 164 11.76 -3.99 -18.59
CA THR A 164 11.62 -5.21 -19.40
C THR A 164 10.24 -5.85 -19.27
N GLN A 165 9.34 -5.20 -18.53
CA GLN A 165 8.01 -5.71 -18.22
C GLN A 165 7.03 -5.45 -19.36
N SER A 166 6.06 -6.34 -19.54
CA SER A 166 4.98 -6.16 -20.52
C SER A 166 3.90 -5.23 -19.95
N ARG A 167 3.52 -4.20 -20.71
CA ARG A 167 2.48 -3.25 -20.32
C ARG A 167 1.11 -3.93 -20.28
N THR A 168 0.38 -3.74 -19.20
CA THR A 168 -1.04 -4.09 -19.03
C THR A 168 -1.83 -2.80 -18.90
N TYR A 169 -2.78 -2.51 -19.78
CA TYR A 169 -3.57 -1.27 -19.74
C TYR A 169 -4.67 -1.32 -18.66
N ASN A 170 -5.26 -0.17 -18.32
CA ASN A 170 -6.31 -0.10 -17.31
C ASN A 170 -7.50 -1.02 -17.61
N THR A 171 -7.89 -1.12 -18.88
CA THR A 171 -9.00 -2.00 -19.32
C THR A 171 -8.67 -3.49 -19.25
N GLU A 172 -7.41 -3.84 -19.02
CA GLU A 172 -6.92 -5.22 -18.95
C GLU A 172 -6.58 -5.62 -17.50
N ASP A 173 -6.57 -4.68 -16.56
CA ASP A 173 -6.30 -4.92 -15.15
C ASP A 173 -7.59 -5.28 -14.41
N ASN A 174 -7.72 -6.55 -14.06
CA ASN A 174 -8.87 -7.10 -13.36
C ASN A 174 -9.00 -6.62 -11.90
N ILE A 175 -7.95 -6.05 -11.31
CA ILE A 175 -8.02 -5.46 -9.98
C ILE A 175 -8.63 -4.06 -10.06
N LEU A 176 -8.24 -3.26 -11.06
CA LEU A 176 -8.91 -1.98 -11.33
C LEU A 176 -10.40 -2.18 -11.64
N ASP A 177 -10.75 -3.17 -12.45
CA ASP A 177 -12.16 -3.51 -12.72
C ASP A 177 -12.93 -3.81 -11.42
N SER A 178 -12.33 -4.58 -10.52
CA SER A 178 -12.92 -4.88 -9.22
C SER A 178 -13.00 -3.66 -8.29
N GLU A 179 -12.00 -2.79 -8.27
CA GLU A 179 -11.99 -1.61 -7.39
C GLU A 179 -12.93 -0.49 -7.88
N ASN A 180 -13.30 -0.50 -9.17
CA ASN A 180 -14.32 0.38 -9.76
C ASN A 180 -15.72 -0.25 -9.81
N ALA A 181 -15.90 -1.47 -9.30
CA ALA A 181 -17.20 -2.12 -9.25
C ALA A 181 -18.18 -1.32 -8.36
N ASP A 182 -19.48 -1.60 -8.48
CA ASP A 182 -20.52 -1.04 -7.60
C ASP A 182 -20.59 0.50 -7.53
N GLY A 183 -20.05 1.20 -8.54
CA GLY A 183 -20.05 2.66 -8.61
C GLY A 183 -18.91 3.35 -7.84
N TYR A 184 -17.92 2.58 -7.37
CA TYR A 184 -16.68 3.12 -6.83
C TYR A 184 -15.76 3.67 -7.92
N ASN A 185 -14.76 4.46 -7.50
CA ASN A 185 -13.78 5.03 -8.40
C ASN A 185 -12.40 5.10 -7.72
N ALA A 186 -11.48 4.28 -8.21
CA ALA A 186 -10.08 4.20 -7.79
C ALA A 186 -9.13 5.05 -8.66
N MET A 187 -9.65 5.78 -9.66
CA MET A 187 -8.86 6.65 -10.52
C MET A 187 -8.54 7.98 -9.83
N ALA A 188 -7.26 8.26 -9.65
CA ALA A 188 -6.79 9.55 -9.14
C ALA A 188 -6.93 10.64 -10.21
N SER A 189 -7.39 11.82 -9.81
CA SER A 189 -7.34 13.01 -10.65
C SER A 189 -5.91 13.54 -10.68
N THR A 190 -5.47 14.10 -11.82
CA THR A 190 -4.10 14.56 -12.00
C THR A 190 -4.03 15.94 -12.65
N GLU A 191 -3.04 16.73 -12.23
CA GLU A 191 -2.71 18.03 -12.80
C GLU A 191 -1.19 18.14 -12.96
N LEU A 192 -0.73 18.69 -14.09
CA LEU A 192 0.68 19.01 -14.28
C LEU A 192 1.04 20.23 -13.44
N LEU A 193 2.16 20.17 -12.74
CA LEU A 193 2.71 21.29 -11.96
C LEU A 193 3.51 22.27 -12.82
N GLY A 194 3.72 21.95 -14.10
CA GLY A 194 4.39 22.77 -15.09
C GLY A 194 3.89 22.47 -16.50
N GLU A 195 4.76 22.59 -17.49
CA GLU A 195 4.39 22.41 -18.90
C GLU A 195 4.37 20.93 -19.29
N THR A 196 5.15 20.09 -18.59
CA THR A 196 5.31 18.66 -18.88
C THR A 196 5.29 17.82 -17.61
N GLU A 197 5.14 16.51 -17.77
CA GLU A 197 5.18 15.54 -16.67
C GLU A 197 6.49 15.58 -15.88
N ALA A 198 7.58 16.02 -16.51
CA ALA A 198 8.90 16.15 -15.88
C ALA A 198 8.98 17.30 -14.86
N ASP A 199 8.09 18.29 -14.95
CA ASP A 199 8.03 19.41 -14.00
C ASP A 199 7.32 19.02 -12.69
N GLY A 200 6.62 17.87 -12.70
CA GLY A 200 5.90 17.31 -11.58
C GLY A 200 4.41 17.15 -11.86
N ILE A 201 3.79 16.25 -11.11
CA ILE A 201 2.36 15.91 -11.21
C ILE A 201 1.77 16.00 -9.81
N LEU A 202 0.67 16.73 -9.68
CA LEU A 202 -0.21 16.64 -8.53
C LEU A 202 -1.26 15.56 -8.82
N ALA A 203 -1.28 14.51 -8.00
CA ALA A 203 -2.33 13.52 -8.02
C ALA A 203 -3.17 13.62 -6.74
N TYR A 204 -4.49 13.57 -6.87
CA TYR A 204 -5.39 13.64 -5.73
C TYR A 204 -6.60 12.71 -5.89
N ILE A 205 -7.03 12.14 -4.77
CA ILE A 205 -8.22 11.30 -4.66
C ILE A 205 -8.83 11.49 -3.26
N THR A 206 -10.15 11.42 -3.16
CA THR A 206 -10.85 11.36 -1.88
C THR A 206 -11.21 9.91 -1.57
N ILE A 207 -10.67 9.38 -0.47
CA ILE A 207 -10.95 8.00 -0.04
C ILE A 207 -12.11 8.02 0.95
N GLY A 208 -13.22 7.38 0.57
CA GLY A 208 -14.32 7.11 1.48
C GLY A 208 -13.95 5.97 2.43
N VAL A 209 -13.83 6.28 3.73
CA VAL A 209 -13.48 5.30 4.76
C VAL A 209 -14.67 5.05 5.69
N ASP A 210 -15.02 3.79 5.93
CA ASP A 210 -15.94 3.37 6.99
C ASP A 210 -15.17 3.19 8.31
N PRO A 211 -15.28 4.13 9.27
CA PRO A 211 -14.55 4.03 10.52
C PRO A 211 -15.10 2.95 11.45
N THR A 212 -16.27 2.38 11.15
CA THR A 212 -16.90 1.32 11.97
C THR A 212 -16.40 -0.07 11.59
N PHE A 213 -15.92 -0.24 10.36
CA PHE A 213 -15.22 -1.44 9.95
C PHE A 213 -13.84 -1.49 10.59
N VAL A 214 -13.49 -2.62 11.20
CA VAL A 214 -12.18 -2.84 11.82
C VAL A 214 -11.63 -4.19 11.38
N GLY A 215 -10.51 -4.14 10.67
CA GLY A 215 -9.68 -5.28 10.33
C GLY A 215 -8.33 -5.26 11.05
N SER A 216 -7.55 -6.30 10.81
CA SER A 216 -6.16 -6.43 11.27
C SER A 216 -5.30 -7.05 10.17
N ILE A 217 -4.02 -6.70 10.19
CA ILE A 217 -3.00 -7.22 9.27
C ILE A 217 -2.01 -8.04 10.08
N THR A 218 -1.65 -9.24 9.60
CA THR A 218 -0.63 -10.08 10.22
C THR A 218 0.38 -10.51 9.17
N SER A 219 1.63 -10.07 9.31
CA SER A 219 2.73 -10.34 8.38
C SER A 219 3.86 -11.16 9.02
N THR A 220 4.71 -11.73 8.18
CA THR A 220 6.02 -12.28 8.58
C THR A 220 7.20 -11.50 7.97
N ASN A 221 6.92 -10.42 7.25
CA ASN A 221 7.86 -9.63 6.48
C ASN A 221 8.07 -8.25 7.13
N TYR A 222 8.89 -8.21 8.18
CA TYR A 222 9.21 -6.98 8.90
C TYR A 222 10.61 -6.48 8.61
N VAL A 223 10.74 -5.16 8.41
CA VAL A 223 12.06 -4.51 8.37
C VAL A 223 12.72 -4.72 9.73
N THR A 224 13.90 -5.32 9.72
CA THR A 224 14.64 -5.70 10.93
C THR A 224 15.50 -4.57 11.50
N ALA A 225 15.43 -3.37 10.92
CA ALA A 225 16.20 -2.21 11.37
C ALA A 225 15.76 -1.75 12.77
N ASP A 226 16.57 -2.12 13.77
CA ASP A 226 16.56 -1.63 15.16
C ASP A 226 15.17 -1.44 15.78
N LEU A 227 14.35 -2.50 15.75
CA LEU A 227 13.28 -2.64 16.72
C LEU A 227 13.92 -2.90 18.08
N GLU A 228 14.38 -1.84 18.76
CA GLU A 228 14.57 -1.88 20.21
C GLU A 228 13.17 -2.13 20.81
N GLU A 229 12.81 -3.41 20.98
CA GLU A 229 11.79 -3.79 21.93
C GLU A 229 12.20 -3.14 23.26
N SER A 230 11.42 -2.16 23.71
CA SER A 230 11.55 -1.62 25.06
C SER A 230 11.31 -2.78 26.02
N SER A 231 12.38 -3.48 26.39
CA SER A 231 12.34 -4.48 27.45
C SER A 231 11.86 -3.77 28.71
N THR A 232 10.65 -4.10 29.14
CA THR A 232 10.17 -3.75 30.47
C THR A 232 11.04 -4.51 31.47
N SER A 233 12.15 -3.89 31.84
CA SER A 233 12.92 -4.25 33.02
C SER A 233 11.96 -4.25 34.20
N THR A 234 11.54 -5.45 34.60
CA THR A 234 10.86 -5.67 35.87
C THR A 234 11.90 -5.44 36.95
N THR A 235 12.03 -4.20 37.42
CA THR A 235 12.74 -3.92 38.66
C THR A 235 11.96 -4.58 39.79
N ALA A 236 12.47 -5.72 40.23
CA ALA A 236 12.08 -6.36 41.48
C ALA A 236 12.17 -5.34 42.62
N ALA A 237 11.10 -5.25 43.42
CA ALA A 237 11.04 -4.43 44.62
C ALA A 237 12.16 -4.83 45.60
N PRO A 238 12.85 -3.87 46.26
CA PRO A 238 13.85 -4.21 47.25
C PRO A 238 13.19 -4.82 48.48
N SER A 239 13.65 -6.01 48.86
CA SER A 239 13.27 -6.68 50.11
C SER A 239 13.79 -5.88 51.31
N SER A 240 12.88 -5.33 52.12
CA SER A 240 13.23 -4.80 53.44
C SER A 240 13.36 -5.95 54.44
N THR A 241 14.58 -6.34 54.77
CA THR A 241 14.87 -7.07 56.01
C THR A 241 15.14 -6.07 57.13
N ALA A 242 14.32 -6.13 58.17
CA ALA A 242 14.64 -5.69 59.53
C ALA A 242 15.00 -6.92 60.37
#